data_AF-A0A8J9V013-F1
#
_entry.id   AF-A0A8J9V013-F1
#
_cell.length_a   1.000
_cell.length_b   1.000
_cell.length_c   1.000
_cell.angle_alpha   90.00
_cell.angle_beta   90.00
_cell.angle_gamma   90.00
#
_symmetry.space_group_name_H-M   'P 1'
#
loop_
_entity.id
_entity.type
_entity.pdbx_description
1 polymer ?
#
loop_
_entity_poly.entity_id
_entity_poly.type
_entity_poly.pdbx_seq_one_letter_code
_entity_poly.pdbx_strand_id
1 'polypeptide(L)'
;MLSNRFPYIAINNKNYQKICKIHTSSFSRASFKAGDKIRIQKTLTQKDLDTFSNLTSDHNYLHKNNGNKRPIVHGAFLNGLVAGLIGTHLPGPGTVLVSQTMKFPNKCFVGEKLTISVELVDVRKILKVKFFCIVEEEKKIVFEGEAKLMLAKDS
;
A
#
# COMPACT_ATOMS: atom_id res chain seq x y z
N MET A 1 -1.52 20.14 20.49
CA MET A 1 -2.49 19.92 19.39
C MET A 1 -1.75 19.27 18.23
N LEU A 2 -1.94 17.98 17.98
CA LEU A 2 -1.76 17.25 16.70
C LEU A 2 -1.88 15.75 17.00
N SER A 3 -2.39 15.00 16.01
CA SER A 3 -2.51 13.54 15.93
C SER A 3 -3.82 12.91 16.43
N ASN A 4 -4.90 13.17 15.70
CA ASN A 4 -5.94 12.17 15.44
C ASN A 4 -6.43 12.43 14.02
N ARG A 5 -5.91 11.66 13.04
CA ARG A 5 -6.43 11.72 11.67
C ARG A 5 -6.41 10.32 11.04
N PHE A 6 -7.64 9.88 10.75
CA PHE A 6 -8.10 8.81 9.86
C PHE A 6 -8.39 7.44 10.48
N PRO A 7 -9.63 6.91 10.36
CA PRO A 7 -10.04 5.66 10.96
C PRO A 7 -9.56 4.47 10.12
N TYR A 8 -8.85 3.54 10.77
CA TYR A 8 -8.61 2.20 10.27
C TYR A 8 -9.96 1.47 10.17
N ILE A 9 -10.43 1.16 8.96
CA ILE A 9 -11.56 0.24 8.78
C ILE A 9 -10.98 -1.14 8.51
N ALA A 10 -10.56 -1.81 9.59
CA ALA A 10 -10.32 -3.23 9.59
C ALA A 10 -11.68 -3.94 9.52
N ILE A 11 -11.98 -4.58 8.40
CA ILE A 11 -13.16 -5.46 8.33
C ILE A 11 -12.77 -6.77 9.03
N ASN A 12 -13.28 -6.92 10.24
CA ASN A 12 -13.44 -8.18 10.99
C ASN A 12 -12.21 -9.10 11.14
N ASN A 13 -11.29 -8.74 12.04
CA ASN A 13 -10.61 -9.78 12.84
C ASN A 13 -10.17 -9.19 14.18
N LYS A 14 -10.77 -9.66 15.29
CA LYS A 14 -10.52 -9.18 16.67
C LYS A 14 -9.06 -9.31 17.13
N ASN A 15 -8.19 -9.93 16.34
CA ASN A 15 -6.77 -10.14 16.63
C ASN A 15 -5.84 -9.01 16.19
N TYR A 16 -6.26 -8.09 15.31
CA TYR A 16 -5.33 -7.08 14.74
C TYR A 16 -4.88 -5.99 15.73
N GLN A 17 -5.72 -5.60 16.69
CA GLN A 17 -5.37 -4.54 17.65
C GLN A 17 -4.24 -4.94 18.62
N LYS A 18 -3.91 -6.23 18.71
CA LYS A 18 -2.77 -6.73 19.53
C LYS A 18 -1.42 -6.68 18.80
N ILE A 19 -1.39 -6.59 17.47
CA ILE A 19 -0.15 -6.75 16.68
C ILE A 19 0.66 -5.45 16.62
N CYS A 20 0.01 -4.28 16.71
CA CYS A 20 0.69 -2.97 16.60
C CYS A 20 1.50 -2.52 17.84
N LYS A 21 1.68 -3.38 18.86
CA LYS A 21 2.41 -3.05 20.11
C LYS A 21 3.67 -3.90 20.36
N ILE A 22 4.21 -4.61 19.38
CA ILE A 22 5.36 -5.49 19.61
C ILE A 22 6.60 -4.88 18.95
N HIS A 23 7.34 -4.09 19.74
CA HIS A 23 8.77 -3.94 19.56
C HIS A 23 9.42 -5.31 19.76
N THR A 24 10.21 -5.75 18.78
CA THR A 24 11.28 -6.77 18.90
C THR A 24 10.97 -7.96 19.82
N SER A 25 10.18 -8.93 19.34
CA SER A 25 10.25 -10.32 19.81
C SER A 25 9.48 -11.20 18.82
N SER A 26 10.11 -12.31 18.40
CA SER A 26 9.62 -13.40 17.53
C SER A 26 8.23 -13.17 16.92
N PHE A 27 8.16 -12.93 15.60
CA PHE A 27 6.89 -12.89 14.88
C PHE A 27 6.26 -14.28 14.95
N SER A 28 5.42 -14.52 15.97
CA SER A 28 4.58 -15.71 16.03
C SER A 28 3.84 -15.77 14.71
N ARG A 29 4.06 -16.81 13.90
CA ARG A 29 3.47 -17.00 12.57
C ARG A 29 2.07 -16.41 12.54
N ALA A 30 1.92 -15.20 11.98
CA ALA A 30 0.63 -14.53 11.99
C ALA A 30 -0.37 -15.47 11.30
N SER A 31 -1.47 -15.77 11.98
CA SER A 31 -2.51 -16.66 11.46
C SER A 31 -3.39 -15.91 10.47
N PHE A 32 -2.82 -15.52 9.34
CA PHE A 32 -3.59 -15.03 8.20
C PHE A 32 -4.09 -16.21 7.35
N LYS A 33 -5.22 -16.00 6.68
CA LYS A 33 -5.84 -16.98 5.78
C LYS A 33 -6.18 -16.35 4.44
N ALA A 34 -6.40 -17.19 3.43
CA ALA A 34 -6.96 -16.72 2.17
C ALA A 34 -8.32 -16.02 2.43
N GLY A 35 -8.53 -14.90 1.75
CA GLY A 35 -9.67 -14.00 1.92
C GLY A 35 -9.45 -12.87 2.92
N ASP A 36 -8.39 -12.89 3.74
CA ASP A 36 -8.06 -11.76 4.62
C ASP A 36 -7.73 -10.53 3.79
N LYS A 37 -8.25 -9.37 4.20
CA LYS A 37 -8.08 -8.10 3.48
C LYS A 37 -7.73 -6.98 4.43
N ILE A 38 -6.96 -6.03 3.93
CA ILE A 38 -6.73 -4.75 4.59
C ILE A 38 -6.90 -3.62 3.58
N ARG A 39 -7.39 -2.48 4.06
CA ARG A 39 -7.40 -1.23 3.30
C ARG A 39 -7.05 -0.03 4.16
N ILE A 40 -6.44 0.96 3.54
CA ILE A 40 -6.13 2.26 4.15
C ILE A 40 -6.56 3.37 3.18
N GLN A 41 -6.78 4.57 3.72
CA GLN A 41 -7.07 5.76 2.92
C GLN A 41 -5.93 6.76 3.06
N LYS A 42 -5.53 7.37 1.95
CA LYS A 42 -4.50 8.42 1.92
C LYS A 42 -4.84 9.47 0.86
N THR A 43 -4.51 10.71 1.14
CA THR A 43 -4.51 11.80 0.16
C THR A 43 -3.06 12.24 -0.02
N LEU A 44 -2.54 12.09 -1.23
CA LEU A 44 -1.14 12.46 -1.53
C LEU A 44 -1.05 13.95 -1.83
N THR A 45 -0.05 14.60 -1.25
CA THR A 45 0.22 16.03 -1.40
C THR A 45 1.39 16.27 -2.35
N GLN A 46 1.56 17.51 -2.82
CA GLN A 46 2.72 17.86 -3.64
C GLN A 46 4.04 17.58 -2.90
N LYS A 47 4.08 17.85 -1.60
CA LYS A 47 5.25 17.56 -0.75
C LYS A 47 5.62 16.07 -0.75
N ASP A 48 4.62 15.18 -0.78
CA ASP A 48 4.86 13.74 -0.88
C ASP A 48 5.52 13.38 -2.22
N LEU A 49 5.04 13.97 -3.32
CA LEU A 49 5.63 13.78 -4.65
C LEU A 49 7.04 14.33 -4.73
N ASP A 50 7.30 15.52 -4.17
CA ASP A 50 8.63 16.14 -4.18
C ASP A 50 9.61 15.28 -3.38
N THR A 51 9.17 14.75 -2.23
CA THR A 51 9.98 13.83 -1.42
C THR A 51 10.31 12.55 -2.20
N PHE A 52 9.32 11.96 -2.88
CA PHE A 52 9.53 10.78 -3.71
C PHE A 52 10.46 11.07 -4.90
N SER A 53 10.31 12.23 -5.53
CA SER A 53 11.16 12.68 -6.65
C SER A 53 12.61 12.80 -6.20
N ASN A 54 12.87 13.44 -5.07
CA ASN A 54 14.22 13.60 -4.52
C ASN A 54 14.84 12.25 -4.12
N LEU A 55 14.05 11.32 -3.61
CA LEU A 55 14.52 9.98 -3.23
C LEU A 55 14.89 9.14 -4.46
N THR A 56 14.12 9.24 -5.54
CA THR A 56 14.23 8.37 -6.71
C THR A 56 14.98 8.99 -7.88
N SER A 57 15.28 10.30 -7.80
CA SER A 57 15.74 11.14 -8.92
C SER A 57 14.76 11.25 -10.10
N ASP A 58 13.52 10.77 -9.96
CA ASP A 58 12.48 10.96 -10.97
C ASP A 58 11.90 12.38 -10.83
N HIS A 59 12.46 13.31 -11.60
CA HIS A 59 12.04 14.70 -11.63
C HIS A 59 11.17 15.04 -12.86
N ASN A 60 10.53 14.04 -13.47
CA ASN A 60 9.66 14.25 -14.61
C ASN A 60 8.62 15.35 -14.31
N TYR A 61 8.44 16.27 -15.25
CA TYR A 61 7.56 17.43 -15.09
C TYR A 61 6.10 17.05 -14.82
N LEU A 62 5.69 15.82 -15.15
CA LEU A 62 4.35 15.30 -14.85
C LEU A 62 4.05 15.25 -13.34
N HIS A 63 5.07 15.19 -12.49
CA HIS A 63 4.95 15.05 -11.04
C HIS A 63 5.10 16.39 -10.30
N LYS A 64 5.37 17.48 -11.03
CA LYS A 64 5.61 18.82 -10.47
C LYS A 64 4.41 19.72 -10.66
N ASN A 65 4.12 20.54 -9.65
CA ASN A 65 3.16 21.62 -9.80
C ASN A 65 3.81 22.80 -10.53
N ASN A 66 3.44 23.01 -11.80
CA ASN A 66 3.91 24.12 -12.63
C ASN A 66 2.80 25.14 -12.94
N GLY A 67 1.66 25.08 -12.23
CA GLY A 67 0.53 25.99 -12.43
C GLY A 67 -0.36 25.69 -13.65
N ASN A 68 0.10 24.89 -14.61
CA ASN A 68 -0.63 24.62 -15.85
C ASN A 68 -1.52 23.38 -15.79
N LYS A 69 -1.07 22.33 -15.07
CA LYS A 69 -1.79 21.06 -14.94
C LYS A 69 -1.66 20.52 -13.53
N ARG A 70 -2.72 19.85 -13.07
CA ARG A 70 -2.69 19.12 -11.80
C ARG A 70 -1.65 17.99 -11.90
N PRO A 71 -0.70 17.88 -10.96
CA PRO A 71 0.35 16.87 -11.03
C PRO A 71 -0.18 15.45 -10.89
N ILE A 72 0.44 14.54 -11.63
CA ILE A 72 0.13 13.12 -11.63
C ILE A 72 1.01 12.44 -10.58
N VAL A 73 0.47 11.53 -9.80
CA VAL A 73 1.21 10.71 -8.84
C VAL A 73 2.08 9.71 -9.61
N HIS A 74 3.34 9.55 -9.22
CA HIS A 74 4.23 8.52 -9.77
C HIS A 74 3.61 7.11 -9.63
N GLY A 75 3.61 6.32 -10.71
CA GLY A 75 3.17 4.93 -10.64
C GLY A 75 3.98 4.11 -9.63
N ALA A 76 5.30 4.33 -9.58
CA ALA A 76 6.19 3.70 -8.61
C ALA A 76 5.85 4.09 -7.15
N PHE A 77 5.33 5.30 -6.92
CA PHE A 77 4.89 5.71 -5.59
C PHE A 77 3.62 4.96 -5.17
N LEU A 78 2.65 4.76 -6.08
CA LEU A 78 1.49 3.90 -5.81
C LEU A 78 1.92 2.47 -5.45
N ASN A 79 2.93 1.93 -6.15
CA ASN A 79 3.50 0.64 -5.81
C ASN A 79 4.15 0.65 -4.41
N GLY A 80 4.92 1.68 -4.07
CA GLY A 80 5.52 1.84 -2.75
C GLY A 80 4.49 1.86 -1.61
N LEU A 81 3.31 2.45 -1.83
CA LEU A 81 2.22 2.42 -0.85
C LEU A 81 1.67 1.01 -0.62
N VAL A 82 1.49 0.24 -1.70
CA VAL A 82 1.08 -1.17 -1.61
C VAL A 82 2.17 -2.02 -0.94
N ALA A 83 3.43 -1.82 -1.30
CA ALA A 83 4.56 -2.53 -0.68
C ALA A 83 4.63 -2.24 0.84
N GLY A 84 4.42 -0.99 1.24
CA GLY A 84 4.29 -0.61 2.65
C GLY A 84 3.17 -1.38 3.34
N LEU A 85 1.96 -1.38 2.77
CA LEU A 85 0.81 -2.10 3.33
C LEU A 85 1.06 -3.61 3.48
N ILE A 86 1.73 -4.22 2.49
CA ILE A 86 2.13 -5.63 2.51
C ILE A 86 3.15 -5.90 3.62
N GLY A 87 4.22 -5.11 3.66
CA GLY A 87 5.36 -5.30 4.56
C GLY A 87 5.09 -4.94 6.02
N THR A 88 4.08 -4.10 6.30
CA THR A 88 3.77 -3.67 7.67
C THR A 88 2.48 -4.25 8.23
N HIS A 89 1.53 -4.70 7.39
CA HIS A 89 0.22 -5.11 7.88
C HIS A 89 -0.28 -6.49 7.40
N LEU A 90 -0.30 -6.75 6.10
CA LEU A 90 -0.82 -8.01 5.55
C LEU A 90 -0.05 -8.46 4.30
N PRO A 91 0.79 -9.51 4.39
CA PRO A 91 0.97 -10.42 5.52
C PRO A 91 1.64 -9.79 6.75
N GLY A 92 2.42 -8.71 6.55
CA GLY A 92 3.11 -7.98 7.61
C GLY A 92 4.62 -8.20 7.64
N PRO A 93 5.29 -7.84 8.75
CA PRO A 93 6.74 -7.91 8.89
C PRO A 93 7.32 -9.29 8.54
N GLY A 94 8.51 -9.30 7.95
CA GLY A 94 9.16 -10.53 7.45
C GLY A 94 8.67 -10.98 6.06
N THR A 95 7.75 -10.24 5.44
CA THR A 95 7.32 -10.51 4.06
C THR A 95 8.37 -10.04 3.05
N VAL A 96 8.74 -10.94 2.14
CA VAL A 96 9.63 -10.71 1.00
C VAL A 96 8.82 -10.78 -0.29
N LEU A 97 8.92 -9.74 -1.11
CA LEU A 97 8.31 -9.70 -2.44
C LEU A 97 9.11 -10.60 -3.40
N VAL A 98 8.45 -11.57 -4.03
CA VAL A 98 9.09 -12.50 -4.99
C VAL A 98 8.89 -12.04 -6.42
N SER A 99 7.64 -11.71 -6.77
CA SER A 99 7.29 -11.21 -8.09
C SER A 99 6.02 -10.37 -8.02
N GLN A 100 5.88 -9.39 -8.90
CA GLN A 100 4.70 -8.54 -8.95
C GLN A 100 4.32 -8.25 -10.40
N THR A 101 3.02 -8.26 -10.68
CA THR A 101 2.45 -7.78 -11.95
C THR A 101 1.54 -6.61 -11.63
N MET A 102 1.68 -5.53 -12.39
CA MET A 102 1.05 -4.24 -12.11
C MET A 102 0.39 -3.68 -13.37
N LYS A 103 -0.75 -3.01 -13.19
CA LYS A 103 -1.44 -2.23 -14.22
C LYS A 103 -1.73 -0.83 -13.67
N PHE A 104 -1.73 0.15 -14.56
CA PHE A 104 -2.06 1.55 -14.28
C PHE A 104 -3.22 1.99 -15.18
N PRO A 105 -4.47 1.55 -14.93
CA PRO A 105 -5.58 1.78 -15.85
C PRO A 105 -5.92 3.27 -16.02
N ASN A 106 -5.63 4.08 -15.00
CA ASN A 106 -5.95 5.50 -14.96
C ASN A 106 -4.88 6.31 -14.24
N LYS A 107 -4.86 7.62 -14.50
CA LYS A 107 -4.03 8.58 -13.76
C LYS A 107 -4.60 8.80 -12.37
N CYS A 108 -3.70 8.94 -11.40
CA CYS A 108 -4.00 9.45 -10.07
C CYS A 108 -3.39 10.85 -9.94
N PHE A 109 -4.16 11.81 -9.44
CA PHE A 109 -3.77 13.20 -9.30
C PHE A 109 -3.54 13.58 -7.84
N VAL A 110 -2.61 14.51 -7.60
CA VAL A 110 -2.32 15.05 -6.26
C VAL A 110 -3.58 15.63 -5.63
N GLY A 111 -3.87 15.27 -4.38
CA GLY A 111 -5.04 15.73 -3.64
C GLY A 111 -6.29 14.84 -3.78
N GLU A 112 -6.28 13.84 -4.66
CA GLU A 112 -7.36 12.85 -4.71
C GLU A 112 -7.33 11.95 -3.45
N LYS A 113 -8.52 11.56 -2.98
CA LYS A 113 -8.65 10.61 -1.86
C LYS A 113 -8.51 9.18 -2.41
N LEU A 114 -7.41 8.54 -2.05
CA LEU A 114 -7.05 7.20 -2.51
C LEU A 114 -7.33 6.16 -1.42
N THR A 115 -8.05 5.10 -1.77
CA THR A 115 -8.12 3.87 -0.96
C THR A 115 -7.17 2.84 -1.55
N ILE A 116 -6.24 2.36 -0.73
CA ILE A 116 -5.30 1.30 -1.08
C ILE A 116 -5.75 0.03 -0.36
N SER A 117 -5.81 -1.09 -1.07
CA SER A 117 -6.27 -2.36 -0.52
C SER A 117 -5.40 -3.52 -0.97
N VAL A 118 -5.26 -4.51 -0.08
CA VAL A 118 -4.55 -5.78 -0.30
C VAL A 118 -5.43 -6.91 0.22
N GLU A 119 -5.52 -7.99 -0.55
CA GLU A 119 -6.25 -9.22 -0.21
C GLU A 119 -5.33 -10.42 -0.40
N LEU A 120 -5.27 -11.30 0.60
CA LEU A 120 -4.63 -12.60 0.47
C LEU A 120 -5.52 -13.55 -0.34
N VAL A 121 -4.98 -14.08 -1.42
CA VAL A 121 -5.67 -15.01 -2.32
C VAL A 121 -5.24 -16.45 -2.07
N ASP A 122 -3.98 -16.66 -1.70
CA ASP A 122 -3.40 -17.98 -1.45
C ASP A 122 -2.36 -17.88 -0.34
N VAL A 123 -2.37 -18.84 0.59
CA VAL A 123 -1.52 -18.85 1.81
C VAL A 123 -0.69 -20.13 1.93
N ARG A 124 -0.31 -20.71 0.79
CA ARG A 124 0.62 -21.84 0.69
C ARG A 124 2.09 -21.39 0.89
N LYS A 125 3.06 -22.22 0.48
CA LYS A 125 4.50 -21.91 0.56
C LYS A 125 4.88 -20.56 -0.06
N ILE A 126 4.23 -20.20 -1.16
CA ILE A 126 4.29 -18.87 -1.76
C ILE A 126 2.91 -18.25 -1.59
N LEU A 127 2.85 -17.13 -0.90
CA LEU A 127 1.62 -16.39 -0.69
C LEU A 127 1.30 -15.64 -1.98
N LYS A 128 0.01 -15.48 -2.26
CA LYS A 128 -0.47 -14.63 -3.36
C LYS A 128 -1.38 -13.56 -2.81
N VAL A 129 -1.17 -12.33 -3.25
CA VAL A 129 -2.06 -11.20 -2.94
C VAL A 129 -2.58 -10.54 -4.19
N LYS A 130 -3.79 -10.00 -4.12
CA LYS A 130 -4.35 -9.02 -5.05
C LYS A 130 -4.33 -7.65 -4.37
N PHE A 131 -4.10 -6.59 -5.14
CA PHE A 131 -4.13 -5.24 -4.60
C PHE A 131 -4.79 -4.26 -5.57
N PHE A 132 -5.41 -3.23 -5.01
CA PHE A 132 -6.09 -2.17 -5.75
C PHE A 132 -5.87 -0.83 -5.05
N CYS A 133 -5.63 0.21 -5.84
CA CYS A 133 -5.74 1.61 -5.44
C CYS A 133 -6.88 2.27 -6.22
N ILE A 134 -7.83 2.85 -5.50
CA ILE A 134 -9.06 3.41 -6.04
C ILE A 134 -9.19 4.86 -5.58
N VAL A 135 -9.46 5.76 -6.52
CA VAL A 135 -9.87 7.14 -6.21
C VAL A 135 -11.35 7.11 -5.84
N GLU A 136 -11.67 7.49 -4.61
CA GLU A 136 -13.00 7.29 -4.02
C GLU A 136 -14.10 8.11 -4.70
N GLU A 137 -13.80 9.34 -5.06
CA GLU A 137 -14.78 10.28 -5.63
C GLU A 137 -15.35 9.78 -6.97
N GLU A 138 -14.48 9.25 -7.83
CA GLU A 138 -14.86 8.75 -9.16
C GLU A 138 -15.02 7.21 -9.19
N LYS A 139 -14.75 6.52 -8.08
CA LYS A 139 -14.64 5.05 -8.01
C LYS A 139 -13.71 4.46 -9.08
N LYS A 140 -12.63 5.18 -9.39
CA LYS A 140 -11.70 4.88 -10.49
C LYS A 140 -10.50 4.08 -10.01
N ILE A 141 -10.25 2.91 -10.60
CA ILE A 141 -9.03 2.13 -10.35
C ILE A 141 -7.85 2.82 -11.04
N VAL A 142 -6.87 3.24 -10.26
CA VAL A 142 -5.65 3.92 -10.76
C VAL A 142 -4.42 3.01 -10.73
N PHE A 143 -4.45 1.98 -9.89
CA PHE A 143 -3.40 0.97 -9.81
C PHE A 143 -3.98 -0.35 -9.33
N GLU A 144 -3.63 -1.44 -9.99
CA GLU A 144 -4.07 -2.79 -9.60
C GLU A 144 -3.03 -3.83 -9.96
N GLY A 145 -3.12 -5.01 -9.35
CA GLY A 145 -2.25 -6.10 -9.70
C GLY A 145 -2.25 -7.26 -8.71
N GLU A 146 -1.24 -8.11 -8.90
CA GLU A 146 -1.01 -9.30 -8.09
C GLU A 146 0.46 -9.39 -7.69
N ALA A 147 0.72 -9.93 -6.51
CA ALA A 147 2.07 -10.21 -6.04
C ALA A 147 2.20 -11.62 -5.46
N LYS A 148 3.36 -12.23 -5.68
CA LYS A 148 3.82 -13.43 -4.99
C LYS A 148 4.78 -13.04 -3.89
N LEU A 149 4.59 -13.61 -2.72
CA LEU A 149 5.32 -13.26 -1.51
C LEU A 149 5.86 -14.51 -0.82
N MET A 150 6.92 -14.34 -0.05
CA MET A 150 7.47 -15.34 0.87
C MET A 150 7.61 -14.72 2.25
N LEU A 151 7.51 -15.55 3.29
CA LEU A 151 7.95 -15.15 4.61
C LEU A 151 9.41 -15.52 4.78
N ALA A 152 10.23 -14.56 5.19
CA ALA A 152 11.59 -14.83 5.64
C ALA A 152 11.54 -15.82 6.82
N LYS A 153 12.47 -16.79 6.82
CA LYS A 153 12.67 -17.63 8.00
C LYS A 153 13.40 -16.78 9.03
N ASP A 154 12.98 -16.88 10.29
CA ASP A 154 13.80 -16.39 11.40
C ASP A 154 15.14 -17.15 11.32
N SER A 155 16.22 -16.39 11.10
CA SER A 155 17.60 -16.90 11.04
C SER A 155 18.14 -17.19 12.42
#